data_AF-A0A975PYL5-F1
#
_entry.id   AF-A0A975PYL5-F1
#
_cell.length_a   1.000
_cell.length_b   1.000
_cell.length_c   1.000
_cell.angle_alpha   90.00
_cell.angle_beta   90.00
_cell.angle_gamma   90.00
#
_symmetry.space_group_name_H-M   'P 1'
#
loop_
_entity.id
_entity.type
_entity.pdbx_description
1 polymer ?
#
loop_
_entity_poly.entity_id
_entity_poly.type
_entity_poly.pdbx_seq_one_letter_code
_entity_poly.pdbx_strand_id
1 'polypeptide(L)'
;MRNPLGLRFATGHTAVVAGLAPPAVMLFLSTRYWWAGIALAALGAMLAFVTFYGRRLTGWVATLYAWLRRRRKPPDIPSEPVVGATVKPGDHVAVRWKGDYLVAVIELIPRPFTPTVIVDGHAHTDDVLDTELLEKLLWVHCPDLEADVVSAGYRVGRTASTDVTGLYQQVIGADPAPSNRRTWIMLRAHPEATRRSAQRRDVGVAGLARYLVASASRIADDLASHGVDAACGRSFDDYDQAIDIGYAREKWSMIQGRDGYTAAYTALGGPDEWWSARADHTITRVRIAPGMSPQSTVLLTTARKPKTPRGFARLFGGQQPALQGQNLVANPHYQLPIGSAGVLIGETVNRCHVYMPFDDVDASINVGDAQTFTQFTVRAAAAGAVVTVGPQFQEFAALIGAHVGPETKMAWPNATTYLGAHAGVDRVILRHNVIGTPRHRRLPIRRVSPPEESRYQMALPK
;
A
#
# COMPACT_ATOMS: atom_id res chain seq x y z
N MET A 1 6.99 -6.87 -21.73
CA MET A 1 7.58 -7.89 -20.83
C MET A 1 9.07 -7.58 -20.71
N ARG A 2 9.61 -7.42 -19.50
CA ARG A 2 11.06 -7.21 -19.32
C ARG A 2 11.78 -8.53 -19.60
N ASN A 3 12.92 -8.48 -20.30
CA ASN A 3 13.68 -9.68 -20.63
C ASN A 3 14.13 -10.37 -19.31
N PRO A 4 13.84 -11.67 -19.09
CA PRO A 4 14.14 -12.32 -17.81
C PRO A 4 15.63 -12.56 -17.59
N LEU A 5 16.45 -12.37 -18.63
CA LEU A 5 17.89 -12.54 -18.62
C LEU A 5 18.58 -11.18 -18.58
N GLY A 6 19.55 -11.04 -17.69
CA GLY A 6 20.42 -9.87 -17.61
C GLY A 6 21.83 -10.26 -17.20
N LEU A 7 22.82 -9.43 -17.53
CA LEU A 7 24.21 -9.62 -17.10
C LEU A 7 24.50 -8.70 -15.92
N ARG A 8 25.09 -9.25 -14.84
CA ARG A 8 25.58 -8.45 -13.71
C ARG A 8 27.00 -8.83 -13.34
N PHE A 9 27.93 -7.91 -13.58
CA PHE A 9 29.32 -8.02 -13.18
C PHE A 9 29.46 -7.71 -11.69
N ALA A 10 30.08 -8.61 -10.91
CA ALA A 10 30.58 -8.28 -9.58
C ALA A 10 32.06 -8.67 -9.51
N THR A 11 32.82 -7.88 -8.76
CA THR A 11 34.28 -7.96 -8.65
C THR A 11 34.77 -9.33 -8.15
N GLY A 12 34.03 -9.97 -7.24
CA GLY A 12 34.41 -11.29 -6.70
C GLY A 12 34.28 -12.43 -7.71
N HIS A 13 33.18 -12.50 -8.47
CA HIS A 13 32.99 -13.58 -9.44
C HIS A 13 33.75 -13.35 -10.75
N THR A 14 33.99 -12.08 -11.11
CA THR A 14 34.93 -11.76 -12.20
C THR A 14 36.34 -12.24 -11.87
N ALA A 15 36.82 -12.05 -10.64
CA ALA A 15 38.09 -12.60 -10.18
C ALA A 15 38.12 -14.14 -10.21
N VAL A 16 37.06 -14.81 -9.74
CA VAL A 16 36.96 -16.28 -9.75
C VAL A 16 36.95 -16.84 -11.19
N VAL A 17 36.16 -16.26 -12.09
CA VAL A 17 36.13 -16.71 -13.49
C VAL A 17 37.46 -16.41 -14.19
N ALA A 18 38.05 -15.25 -13.95
CA ALA A 18 39.37 -14.91 -14.49
C ALA A 18 40.49 -15.84 -13.98
N GLY A 19 40.41 -16.29 -12.73
CA GLY A 19 41.37 -17.24 -12.16
C GLY A 19 41.18 -18.70 -12.61
N LEU A 20 39.94 -19.15 -12.77
CA LEU A 20 39.63 -20.56 -13.07
C LEU A 20 39.52 -20.88 -14.57
N ALA A 21 39.18 -19.91 -15.42
CA ALA A 21 39.04 -20.14 -16.85
C ALA A 21 40.35 -20.53 -17.55
N PRO A 22 41.51 -19.86 -17.31
CA PRO A 22 42.76 -20.24 -17.98
C PRO A 22 43.27 -21.65 -17.62
N PRO A 23 43.29 -22.08 -16.33
CA PRO A 23 43.65 -23.45 -15.97
C PRO A 23 42.71 -24.50 -16.56
N ALA A 24 41.40 -24.22 -16.61
CA ALA A 24 40.42 -25.14 -17.19
C ALA A 24 40.65 -25.31 -18.71
N VAL A 25 41.01 -24.25 -19.43
CA VAL A 25 41.34 -24.36 -20.85
C VAL A 25 42.69 -25.07 -21.06
N MET A 26 43.70 -24.75 -20.23
CA MET A 26 45.03 -25.40 -20.27
C MET A 26 44.98 -26.90 -19.99
N LEU A 27 44.13 -27.35 -19.06
CA LEU A 27 44.01 -28.77 -18.72
C LEU A 27 43.51 -29.63 -19.91
N PHE A 28 42.65 -29.06 -20.77
CA PHE A 28 42.04 -29.78 -21.89
C PHE A 28 42.73 -29.51 -23.24
N LEU A 29 43.61 -28.50 -23.32
CA LEU A 29 44.31 -28.09 -24.54
C LEU A 29 45.14 -29.21 -25.18
N SER A 30 45.73 -30.11 -24.38
CA SER A 30 46.53 -31.25 -24.85
C SER A 30 45.72 -32.51 -25.15
N THR A 31 44.41 -32.48 -24.92
CA THR A 31 43.52 -33.62 -25.14
C THR A 31 42.77 -33.48 -26.46
N ARG A 32 42.26 -34.61 -27.00
CA ARG A 32 41.36 -34.63 -28.17
C ARG A 32 40.09 -33.80 -27.98
N TYR A 33 39.76 -33.43 -26.74
CA TYR A 33 38.57 -32.68 -26.35
C TYR A 33 38.90 -31.24 -25.92
N TRP A 34 39.81 -30.56 -26.61
CA TRP A 34 40.17 -29.16 -26.33
C TRP A 34 38.95 -28.22 -26.25
N TRP A 35 37.91 -28.48 -27.06
CA TRP A 35 36.65 -27.74 -27.06
C TRP A 35 35.88 -27.88 -25.73
N ALA A 36 36.10 -28.94 -24.96
CA ALA A 36 35.44 -29.16 -23.67
C ALA A 36 35.93 -28.15 -22.62
N GLY A 37 37.21 -27.78 -22.62
CA GLY A 37 37.74 -26.75 -21.72
C GLY A 37 37.13 -25.38 -21.99
N ILE A 38 36.98 -25.01 -23.27
CA ILE A 38 36.33 -23.76 -23.69
C ILE A 38 34.84 -23.80 -23.32
N ALA A 39 34.15 -24.91 -23.58
CA ALA A 39 32.75 -25.09 -23.21
C ALA A 39 32.53 -25.00 -21.69
N LEU A 40 33.43 -25.58 -20.89
CA LEU A 40 33.37 -25.52 -19.43
C LEU A 40 33.62 -24.12 -18.90
N ALA A 41 34.60 -23.39 -19.45
CA ALA A 41 34.88 -22.01 -19.11
C ALA A 41 33.71 -21.09 -19.48
N ALA A 42 33.13 -21.28 -20.68
CA ALA A 42 31.95 -20.55 -21.14
C ALA A 42 30.73 -20.85 -20.26
N LEU A 43 30.51 -22.11 -19.88
CA LEU A 43 29.45 -22.52 -18.96
C LEU A 43 29.67 -21.90 -17.57
N GLY A 44 30.89 -21.92 -17.04
CA GLY A 44 31.25 -21.30 -15.77
C GLY A 44 30.99 -19.80 -15.77
N ALA A 45 31.40 -19.10 -16.83
CA ALA A 45 31.11 -17.68 -17.02
C ALA A 45 29.59 -17.43 -17.14
N MET A 46 28.87 -18.26 -17.87
CA MET A 46 27.41 -18.17 -17.99
C MET A 46 26.73 -18.32 -16.62
N LEU A 47 27.11 -19.34 -15.83
CA LEU A 47 26.57 -19.56 -14.49
C LEU A 47 26.91 -18.42 -13.51
N ALA A 48 28.08 -17.80 -13.68
CA ALA A 48 28.56 -16.71 -12.82
C ALA A 48 27.93 -15.35 -13.14
N PHE A 49 27.70 -15.04 -14.42
CA PHE A 49 27.31 -13.71 -14.87
C PHE A 49 25.85 -13.59 -15.32
N VAL A 50 25.22 -14.68 -15.78
CA VAL A 50 23.83 -14.65 -16.19
C VAL A 50 22.94 -14.59 -14.95
N THR A 51 22.17 -13.52 -14.88
CA THR A 51 21.10 -13.37 -13.89
C THR A 51 19.77 -13.70 -14.54
N PHE A 52 18.95 -14.44 -13.79
CA PHE A 52 17.58 -14.76 -14.15
C PHE A 52 16.65 -14.03 -13.17
N TYR A 53 15.76 -13.17 -13.68
CA TYR A 53 14.94 -12.23 -12.91
C TYR A 53 15.73 -11.44 -11.86
N GLY A 54 16.91 -10.94 -12.24
CA GLY A 54 17.75 -10.08 -11.39
C GLY A 54 18.53 -10.80 -10.28
N ARG A 55 18.42 -12.14 -10.18
CA ARG A 55 19.23 -12.97 -9.26
C ARG A 55 20.17 -13.90 -10.03
N ARG A 56 21.38 -14.12 -9.50
CA ARG A 56 22.32 -15.14 -9.99
C ARG A 56 21.84 -16.54 -9.61
N LEU A 57 22.36 -17.57 -10.28
CA LEU A 57 22.02 -18.98 -9.97
C LEU A 57 22.36 -19.38 -8.53
N THR A 58 23.50 -18.95 -8.00
CA THR A 58 23.85 -19.16 -6.58
C THR A 58 22.84 -18.51 -5.64
N GLY A 59 22.39 -17.29 -5.98
CA GLY A 59 21.31 -16.60 -5.28
C GLY A 59 19.97 -17.35 -5.36
N TRP A 60 19.67 -17.97 -6.49
CA TRP A 60 18.49 -18.84 -6.63
C TRP A 60 18.56 -20.09 -5.75
N VAL A 61 19.70 -20.77 -5.71
CA VAL A 61 19.91 -21.93 -4.82
C VAL A 61 19.75 -21.54 -3.35
N ALA A 62 20.38 -20.43 -2.94
CA ALA A 62 20.24 -19.91 -1.57
C ALA A 62 18.78 -19.53 -1.25
N THR A 63 18.08 -18.89 -2.20
CA THR A 63 16.65 -18.55 -2.05
C THR A 63 15.80 -19.80 -1.89
N LEU A 64 16.01 -20.81 -2.74
CA LEU A 64 15.29 -22.07 -2.70
C LEU A 64 15.49 -22.77 -1.36
N TYR A 65 16.74 -22.85 -0.91
CA TYR A 65 17.08 -23.43 0.37
C TYR A 65 16.42 -22.72 1.55
N ALA A 66 16.50 -21.38 1.56
CA ALA A 66 15.90 -20.57 2.61
C ALA A 66 14.37 -20.69 2.62
N TRP A 67 13.73 -20.73 1.45
CA TRP A 67 12.29 -20.98 1.31
C TRP A 67 11.90 -22.40 1.77
N LEU A 68 12.65 -23.44 1.37
CA LEU A 68 12.38 -24.81 1.78
C LEU A 68 12.42 -25.00 3.30
N ARG A 69 13.34 -24.29 3.98
CA ARG A 69 13.43 -24.24 5.44
C ARG A 69 12.28 -23.46 6.08
N ARG A 70 11.90 -22.30 5.51
CA ARG A 70 10.87 -21.42 6.08
C ARG A 70 9.44 -21.86 5.82
N ARG A 71 9.13 -22.47 4.67
CA ARG A 71 7.74 -22.81 4.27
C ARG A 71 6.99 -23.71 5.26
N ARG A 72 7.71 -24.35 6.18
CA ARG A 72 7.16 -25.20 7.25
C ARG A 72 6.89 -24.44 8.56
N LYS A 73 7.38 -23.21 8.69
CA LYS A 73 7.21 -22.36 9.87
C LYS A 73 6.17 -21.28 9.56
N PRO A 74 5.19 -21.05 10.46
CA PRO A 74 4.31 -19.90 10.33
C PRO A 74 5.11 -18.58 10.44
N PRO A 75 4.55 -17.46 9.98
CA PRO A 75 5.11 -16.14 10.25
C PRO A 75 5.23 -15.88 11.74
N ASP A 76 6.30 -15.20 12.16
CA ASP A 76 6.47 -14.81 13.54
C ASP A 76 5.34 -13.87 13.95
N ILE A 77 4.68 -14.22 15.06
CA ILE A 77 3.61 -13.43 15.66
C ILE A 77 4.29 -12.31 16.48
N PRO A 78 3.94 -11.03 16.26
CA PRO A 78 4.43 -9.93 17.09
C PRO A 78 4.07 -10.14 18.57
N SER A 79 4.83 -9.55 19.49
CA SER A 79 4.45 -9.57 20.91
C SER A 79 3.16 -8.79 21.14
N GLU A 80 2.51 -9.05 22.27
CA GLU A 80 1.41 -8.19 22.73
C GLU A 80 1.90 -6.73 22.84
N PRO A 81 1.07 -5.77 22.42
CA PRO A 81 1.43 -4.37 22.48
C PRO A 81 1.41 -3.89 23.93
N VAL A 82 2.45 -3.14 24.30
CA VAL A 82 2.51 -2.42 25.57
C VAL A 82 2.41 -0.94 25.26
N VAL A 83 1.53 -0.24 25.97
CA VAL A 83 1.39 1.21 25.83
C VAL A 83 2.47 1.88 26.68
N GLY A 84 3.43 2.52 26.02
CA GLY A 84 4.39 3.40 26.68
C GLY A 84 3.76 4.77 26.94
N ALA A 85 3.92 5.31 28.14
CA ALA A 85 3.56 6.69 28.46
C ALA A 85 4.76 7.63 28.22
N THR A 86 4.52 8.77 27.56
CA THR A 86 5.48 9.89 27.55
C THR A 86 5.29 10.80 28.77
N VAL A 87 6.16 11.80 28.91
CA VAL A 87 6.10 12.85 29.94
C VAL A 87 4.92 13.83 29.72
N LYS A 88 4.32 13.87 28.51
CA LYS A 88 3.08 14.62 28.26
C LYS A 88 1.88 13.76 28.70
N PRO A 89 1.02 14.23 29.61
CA PRO A 89 -0.21 13.51 29.95
C PRO A 89 -1.09 13.37 28.68
N GLY A 90 -1.30 12.14 28.19
CA GLY A 90 -2.22 11.84 27.07
C GLY A 90 -1.62 11.15 25.85
N ASP A 91 -0.30 11.23 25.67
CA ASP A 91 0.40 10.58 24.54
C ASP A 91 0.80 9.14 24.91
N HIS A 92 -0.14 8.25 24.67
CA HIS A 92 0.01 6.81 24.77
C HIS A 92 0.51 6.28 23.42
N VAL A 93 1.76 5.84 23.35
CA VAL A 93 2.34 5.25 22.14
C VAL A 93 2.45 3.75 22.33
N ALA A 94 1.76 2.97 21.50
CA ALA A 94 1.88 1.53 21.50
C ALA A 94 3.24 1.11 20.96
N VAL A 95 3.93 0.25 21.71
CA VAL A 95 5.16 -0.42 21.29
C VAL A 95 5.01 -1.93 21.37
N ARG A 96 5.64 -2.64 20.44
CA ARG A 96 5.71 -4.11 20.48
C ARG A 96 6.97 -4.64 19.84
N TRP A 97 7.36 -5.86 20.19
CA TRP A 97 8.42 -6.56 19.48
C TRP A 97 7.90 -7.15 18.19
N LYS A 98 8.69 -7.00 17.12
CA LYS A 98 8.47 -7.62 15.82
C LYS A 98 9.81 -8.12 15.29
N GLY A 99 10.06 -9.42 15.49
CA GLY A 99 11.40 -9.99 15.30
C GLY A 99 12.41 -9.30 16.21
N ASP A 100 13.54 -8.91 15.65
CA ASP A 100 14.65 -8.29 16.41
C ASP A 100 14.47 -6.77 16.64
N TYR A 101 13.30 -6.22 16.35
CA TYR A 101 13.02 -4.78 16.44
C TYR A 101 11.90 -4.51 17.44
N LEU A 102 12.11 -3.49 18.27
CA LEU A 102 11.00 -2.84 18.96
C LEU A 102 10.39 -1.82 18.00
N VAL A 103 9.07 -1.87 17.81
CA VAL A 103 8.36 -1.02 16.85
C VAL A 103 7.30 -0.16 17.53
N ALA A 104 7.14 1.07 17.05
CA ALA A 104 6.07 1.99 17.43
C ALA A 104 5.26 2.36 16.18
N VAL A 105 3.98 2.63 16.37
CA VAL A 105 3.06 3.00 15.29
C VAL A 105 2.68 4.47 15.38
N ILE A 106 2.74 5.15 14.24
CA ILE A 106 2.18 6.48 14.00
C ILE A 106 1.17 6.31 12.87
N GLU A 107 -0.06 6.72 13.09
CA GLU A 107 -1.08 6.78 12.05
C GLU A 107 -1.01 8.14 11.35
N LEU A 108 -1.12 8.13 10.02
CA LEU A 108 -1.27 9.35 9.23
C LEU A 108 -2.75 9.57 8.99
N ILE A 109 -3.26 10.70 9.47
CA ILE A 109 -4.68 11.04 9.41
C ILE A 109 -4.91 11.82 8.10
N PRO A 110 -5.71 11.28 7.17
CA PRO A 110 -5.96 11.99 5.93
C PRO A 110 -6.83 13.22 6.16
N ARG A 111 -6.58 14.27 5.38
CA ARG A 111 -7.37 15.49 5.46
C ARG A 111 -8.73 15.27 4.77
N PRO A 112 -9.86 15.52 5.46
CA PRO A 112 -11.18 15.31 4.88
C PRO A 112 -11.40 16.09 3.59
N PHE A 113 -12.16 15.48 2.67
CA PHE A 113 -12.59 16.07 1.41
C PHE A 113 -11.42 16.60 0.54
N THR A 114 -10.26 15.94 0.57
CA THR A 114 -9.14 16.25 -0.34
C THR A 114 -9.38 15.58 -1.70
N PRO A 115 -9.63 16.34 -2.78
CA PRO A 115 -9.85 15.74 -4.08
C PRO A 115 -8.58 15.09 -4.61
N THR A 116 -8.73 13.96 -5.30
CA THR A 116 -7.66 13.36 -6.11
C THR A 116 -8.02 13.50 -7.58
N VAL A 117 -7.15 14.13 -8.37
CA VAL A 117 -7.35 14.32 -9.81
C VAL A 117 -6.36 13.46 -10.59
N ILE A 118 -6.86 12.70 -11.58
CA ILE A 118 -6.02 11.83 -12.39
C ILE A 118 -5.61 12.55 -13.67
N VAL A 119 -4.33 12.89 -13.78
CA VAL A 119 -3.75 13.57 -14.96
C VAL A 119 -2.71 12.65 -15.56
N ASP A 120 -2.87 12.30 -16.83
CA ASP A 120 -1.94 11.42 -17.57
C ASP A 120 -1.62 10.08 -16.86
N GLY A 121 -2.59 9.55 -16.11
CA GLY A 121 -2.46 8.30 -15.36
C GLY A 121 -1.79 8.44 -13.98
N HIS A 122 -1.51 9.66 -13.54
CA HIS A 122 -0.92 9.98 -12.25
C HIS A 122 -1.96 10.60 -11.30
N ALA A 123 -1.94 10.21 -10.04
CA ALA A 123 -2.81 10.79 -9.01
C ALA A 123 -2.20 12.07 -8.44
N HIS A 124 -2.90 13.18 -8.61
CA HIS A 124 -2.59 14.45 -7.97
C HIS A 124 -3.53 14.70 -6.80
N THR A 125 -2.98 14.77 -5.59
CA THR A 125 -3.67 15.10 -4.35
C THR A 125 -2.75 15.92 -3.47
N ASP A 126 -3.32 16.83 -2.67
CA ASP A 126 -2.56 17.68 -1.76
C ASP A 126 -2.13 16.94 -0.47
N ASP A 127 -2.73 15.77 -0.21
CA ASP A 127 -2.56 15.04 1.04
C ASP A 127 -1.57 13.87 0.86
N VAL A 128 -0.28 14.22 0.94
CA VAL A 128 0.84 13.33 0.66
C VAL A 128 1.91 13.42 1.75
N LEU A 129 2.56 12.29 2.03
CA LEU A 129 3.80 12.22 2.79
C LEU A 129 4.99 12.21 1.81
N ASP A 130 5.84 13.23 1.87
CA ASP A 130 7.12 13.23 1.17
C ASP A 130 8.15 12.36 1.93
N THR A 131 8.68 11.34 1.26
CA THR A 131 9.67 10.44 1.88
C THR A 131 11.00 11.14 2.16
N GLU A 132 11.34 12.22 1.45
CA GLU A 132 12.52 13.05 1.73
C GLU A 132 12.34 13.88 3.00
N LEU A 133 11.14 14.42 3.23
CA LEU A 133 10.80 15.08 4.48
C LEU A 133 10.95 14.11 5.66
N LEU A 134 10.39 12.91 5.55
CA LEU A 134 10.50 11.91 6.61
C LEU A 134 11.96 11.50 6.88
N GLU A 135 12.80 11.34 5.84
CA GLU A 135 14.23 11.09 6.04
C GLU A 135 14.90 12.22 6.82
N LYS A 136 14.63 13.49 6.47
CA LYS A 136 15.15 14.66 7.19
C LYS A 136 14.74 14.66 8.65
N LEU A 137 13.48 14.34 8.95
CA LEU A 137 12.99 14.26 10.34
C LEU A 137 13.68 13.12 11.12
N LEU A 138 13.89 11.96 10.49
CA LEU A 138 14.68 10.87 11.10
C LEU A 138 16.12 11.30 11.36
N TRP A 139 16.75 11.98 10.41
CA TRP A 139 18.13 12.47 10.54
C TRP A 139 18.30 13.40 11.76
N VAL A 140 17.32 14.29 11.98
CA VAL A 140 17.35 15.28 13.07
C VAL A 140 17.05 14.64 14.42
N HIS A 141 16.00 13.83 14.51
CA HIS A 141 15.47 13.38 15.81
C HIS A 141 15.97 12.02 16.24
N CYS A 142 16.21 11.12 15.30
CA CYS A 142 16.49 9.72 15.56
C CYS A 142 17.31 9.03 14.44
N PRO A 143 18.58 9.45 14.24
CA PRO A 143 19.40 9.02 13.09
C PRO A 143 19.78 7.53 13.08
N ASP A 144 19.56 6.81 14.17
CA ASP A 144 19.80 5.37 14.33
C ASP A 144 18.50 4.53 14.27
N LEU A 145 17.36 5.15 13.93
CA LEU A 145 16.08 4.47 13.67
C LEU A 145 15.78 4.33 12.18
N GLU A 146 14.95 3.33 11.86
CA GLU A 146 14.35 3.15 10.53
C GLU A 146 12.84 3.42 10.61
N ALA A 147 12.24 3.89 9.53
CA ALA A 147 10.79 4.05 9.39
C ALA A 147 10.25 3.23 8.22
N ASP A 148 9.26 2.38 8.45
CA ASP A 148 8.49 1.74 7.38
C ASP A 148 7.16 2.49 7.21
N VAL A 149 7.00 3.22 6.11
CA VAL A 149 5.71 3.76 5.68
C VAL A 149 4.92 2.63 5.04
N VAL A 150 3.79 2.26 5.64
CA VAL A 150 2.93 1.17 5.18
C VAL A 150 1.57 1.73 4.81
N SER A 151 1.19 1.62 3.55
CA SER A 151 -0.17 1.92 3.09
C SER A 151 -0.88 0.64 2.72
N ALA A 152 -2.10 0.47 3.18
CA ALA A 152 -2.93 -0.69 2.87
C ALA A 152 -4.34 -0.23 2.49
N GLY A 153 -4.96 -0.92 1.53
CA GLY A 153 -6.21 -0.43 0.98
C GLY A 153 -6.78 -1.27 -0.15
N TYR A 154 -8.02 -0.93 -0.48
CA TYR A 154 -8.85 -1.62 -1.44
C TYR A 154 -9.12 -0.72 -2.64
N ARG A 155 -8.90 -1.25 -3.85
CA ARG A 155 -9.23 -0.51 -5.08
C ARG A 155 -10.73 -0.30 -5.19
N VAL A 156 -11.48 -1.36 -4.91
CA VAL A 156 -12.95 -1.38 -4.81
C VAL A 156 -13.35 -2.14 -3.55
N GLY A 157 -14.52 -1.81 -3.01
CA GLY A 157 -15.04 -2.41 -1.80
C GLY A 157 -15.49 -3.87 -1.95
N ARG A 158 -15.81 -4.48 -0.81
CA ARG A 158 -16.35 -5.86 -0.71
C ARG A 158 -17.86 -5.91 -0.41
N THR A 159 -18.50 -4.77 -0.24
CA THR A 159 -19.91 -4.67 0.22
C THR A 159 -20.92 -4.81 -0.90
N ALA A 160 -20.59 -4.37 -2.12
CA ALA A 160 -21.48 -4.44 -3.27
C ALA A 160 -21.38 -5.77 -4.04
N SER A 161 -22.37 -6.03 -4.89
CA SER A 161 -22.37 -7.19 -5.78
C SER A 161 -21.19 -7.18 -6.75
N THR A 162 -20.82 -8.37 -7.27
CA THR A 162 -19.73 -8.51 -8.25
C THR A 162 -19.98 -7.74 -9.53
N ASP A 163 -21.25 -7.57 -9.91
CA ASP A 163 -21.62 -6.81 -11.12
C ASP A 163 -21.38 -5.32 -10.93
N VAL A 164 -21.71 -4.77 -9.76
CA VAL A 164 -21.49 -3.36 -9.42
C VAL A 164 -20.00 -3.06 -9.30
N THR A 165 -19.27 -3.90 -8.57
CA THR A 165 -17.81 -3.75 -8.42
C THR A 165 -17.08 -3.94 -9.74
N GLY A 166 -17.50 -4.91 -10.57
CA GLY A 166 -16.95 -5.14 -11.90
C GLY A 166 -17.18 -3.97 -12.85
N LEU A 167 -18.40 -3.41 -12.87
CA LEU A 167 -18.72 -2.20 -13.62
C LEU A 167 -17.86 -1.03 -13.15
N TYR A 168 -17.79 -0.79 -11.83
CA TYR A 168 -16.99 0.32 -11.31
C TYR A 168 -15.50 0.18 -11.65
N GLN A 169 -14.95 -1.04 -11.56
CA GLN A 169 -13.57 -1.32 -12.01
C GLN A 169 -13.34 -1.00 -13.50
N GLN A 170 -14.35 -1.17 -14.35
CA GLN A 170 -14.27 -0.79 -15.77
C GLN A 170 -14.26 0.73 -15.92
N VAL A 171 -15.10 1.45 -15.16
CA VAL A 171 -15.19 2.92 -15.17
C VAL A 171 -13.88 3.56 -14.72
N ILE A 172 -13.31 3.13 -13.58
CA ILE A 172 -12.05 3.69 -13.05
C ILE A 172 -10.81 3.18 -13.77
N GLY A 173 -10.95 2.25 -14.71
CA GLY A 173 -9.86 1.76 -15.56
C GLY A 173 -8.58 1.38 -14.80
N ALA A 174 -7.50 2.12 -15.08
CA ALA A 174 -6.18 1.96 -14.47
C ALA A 174 -5.83 3.14 -13.55
N ASP A 175 -6.79 3.96 -13.16
CA ASP A 175 -6.53 5.14 -12.34
C ASP A 175 -5.91 4.72 -11.00
N PRO A 176 -4.83 5.35 -10.52
CA PRO A 176 -4.22 5.06 -9.21
C PRO A 176 -5.02 5.60 -8.02
N ALA A 177 -6.34 5.41 -8.06
CA ALA A 177 -7.31 5.92 -7.11
C ALA A 177 -7.97 4.76 -6.34
N PRO A 178 -7.39 4.30 -5.22
CA PRO A 178 -8.07 3.33 -4.37
C PRO A 178 -9.28 3.97 -3.69
N SER A 179 -10.35 3.19 -3.61
CA SER A 179 -11.59 3.61 -2.94
C SER A 179 -11.39 3.77 -1.43
N ASN A 180 -10.58 2.89 -0.82
CA ASN A 180 -10.19 3.00 0.58
C ASN A 180 -8.69 2.76 0.73
N ARG A 181 -7.99 3.64 1.48
CA ARG A 181 -6.57 3.50 1.81
C ARG A 181 -6.29 4.18 3.15
N ARG A 182 -5.54 3.49 4.01
CA ARG A 182 -4.96 4.04 5.23
C ARG A 182 -3.45 3.86 5.21
N THR A 183 -2.75 4.77 5.89
CA THR A 183 -1.28 4.79 5.91
C THR A 183 -0.77 4.96 7.34
N TRP A 184 0.27 4.20 7.68
CA TRP A 184 0.96 4.26 8.95
C TRP A 184 2.45 4.41 8.74
N ILE A 185 3.14 4.99 9.72
CA ILE A 185 4.59 4.94 9.87
C ILE A 185 4.92 4.01 11.02
N MET A 186 5.71 2.98 10.75
CA MET A 186 6.26 2.08 11.76
C MET A 186 7.70 2.50 12.04
N LEU A 187 7.94 3.15 13.18
CA LEU A 187 9.31 3.41 13.64
C LEU A 187 9.89 2.12 14.22
N ARG A 188 11.13 1.80 13.83
CA ARG A 188 11.78 0.52 14.12
C ARG A 188 13.12 0.76 14.79
N ALA A 189 13.27 0.23 16.00
CA ALA A 189 14.48 0.32 16.79
C ALA A 189 15.14 -1.06 16.92
N HIS A 190 16.34 -1.21 16.34
CA HIS A 190 17.18 -2.37 16.59
C HIS A 190 18.01 -2.14 17.87
N PRO A 191 17.99 -3.04 18.87
CA PRO A 191 18.65 -2.81 20.17
C PRO A 191 20.14 -2.46 20.04
N GLU A 192 20.87 -3.14 19.15
CA GLU A 192 22.30 -2.91 18.99
C GLU A 192 22.63 -1.61 18.27
N ALA A 193 21.81 -1.21 17.30
CA ALA A 193 22.03 0.00 16.53
C ALA A 193 21.72 1.24 17.37
N THR A 194 20.68 1.16 18.21
CA THR A 194 20.13 2.26 19.00
C THR A 194 20.68 2.33 20.42
N ARG A 195 21.61 1.43 20.77
CA ARG A 195 22.12 1.22 22.14
C ARG A 195 22.55 2.53 22.82
N ARG A 196 23.33 3.36 22.13
CA ARG A 196 23.85 4.62 22.66
C ARG A 196 22.73 5.62 22.96
N SER A 197 21.74 5.73 22.07
CA SER A 197 20.60 6.63 22.22
C SER A 197 19.63 6.16 23.31
N ALA A 198 19.42 4.84 23.41
CA ALA A 198 18.60 4.21 24.44
C ALA A 198 19.18 4.38 25.85
N GLN A 199 20.49 4.15 26.01
CA GLN A 199 21.19 4.24 27.30
C GLN A 199 21.17 5.64 27.93
N ARG A 200 20.99 6.70 27.12
CA ARG A 200 20.83 8.07 27.62
C ARG A 200 19.48 8.31 28.32
N ARG A 201 18.52 7.39 28.19
CA ARG A 201 17.13 7.56 28.65
C ARG A 201 16.76 6.61 29.79
N ASP A 202 17.25 5.38 29.72
CA ASP A 202 17.18 4.39 30.81
C ASP A 202 18.10 3.19 30.49
N VAL A 203 18.17 2.23 31.41
CA VAL A 203 18.85 0.95 31.22
C VAL A 203 17.97 -0.09 30.51
N GLY A 204 18.62 -0.93 29.70
CA GLY A 204 17.99 -2.08 29.04
C GLY A 204 16.81 -1.71 28.12
N VAL A 205 15.78 -2.57 28.14
CA VAL A 205 14.58 -2.45 27.28
C VAL A 205 13.78 -1.18 27.59
N ALA A 206 13.77 -0.72 28.85
CA ALA A 206 13.08 0.51 29.23
C ALA A 206 13.68 1.74 28.51
N GLY A 207 15.00 1.80 28.36
CA GLY A 207 15.68 2.88 27.65
C GLY A 207 15.37 2.89 26.17
N LEU A 208 15.31 1.70 25.56
CA LEU A 208 14.90 1.51 24.17
C LEU A 208 13.46 1.94 23.92
N ALA A 209 12.53 1.51 24.78
CA ALA A 209 11.13 1.89 24.70
C ALA A 209 10.94 3.41 24.86
N ARG A 210 11.55 4.03 25.87
CA ARG A 210 11.51 5.49 26.04
C ARG A 210 12.11 6.23 24.85
N TYR A 211 13.17 5.72 24.27
CA TYR A 211 13.75 6.31 23.06
C TYR A 211 12.76 6.29 21.90
N LEU A 212 12.21 5.11 21.61
CA LEU A 212 11.32 4.91 20.49
C LEU A 212 10.02 5.72 20.65
N VAL A 213 9.40 5.69 21.83
CA VAL A 213 8.20 6.45 22.16
C VAL A 213 8.43 7.96 22.03
N ALA A 214 9.54 8.48 22.58
CA ALA A 214 9.86 9.90 22.47
C ALA A 214 10.24 10.32 21.04
N SER A 215 10.73 9.39 20.21
CA SER A 215 10.99 9.65 18.79
C SER A 215 9.69 9.67 18.00
N ALA A 216 8.77 8.75 18.28
CA ALA A 216 7.46 8.70 17.64
C ALA A 216 6.67 9.99 17.83
N SER A 217 6.57 10.48 19.08
CA SER A 217 5.88 11.75 19.36
C SER A 217 6.52 12.93 18.64
N ARG A 218 7.86 13.01 18.58
CA ARG A 218 8.55 14.10 17.85
C ARG A 218 8.30 14.05 16.35
N ILE A 219 8.37 12.85 15.76
CA ILE A 219 8.10 12.68 14.33
C ILE A 219 6.65 13.05 14.01
N ALA A 220 5.69 12.63 14.84
CA ALA A 220 4.28 13.00 14.67
C ALA A 220 4.06 14.52 14.80
N ASP A 221 4.57 15.14 15.86
CA ASP A 221 4.47 16.60 16.09
C ASP A 221 5.10 17.40 14.92
N ASP A 222 6.29 17.00 14.44
CA ASP A 222 6.96 17.68 13.34
C ASP A 222 6.29 17.45 11.99
N LEU A 223 5.75 16.25 11.72
CA LEU A 223 4.95 16.01 10.52
C LEU A 223 3.72 16.92 10.48
N ALA A 224 3.01 17.04 11.62
CA ALA A 224 1.86 17.93 11.74
C ALA A 224 2.24 19.40 11.49
N SER A 225 3.42 19.83 11.96
CA SER A 225 3.94 21.19 11.67
C SER A 225 4.24 21.44 10.19
N HIS A 226 4.51 20.38 9.41
CA HIS A 226 4.67 20.42 7.95
C HIS A 226 3.36 20.13 7.21
N GLY A 227 2.23 20.12 7.90
CA GLY A 227 0.89 19.92 7.35
C GLY A 227 0.48 18.45 7.16
N VAL A 228 1.33 17.48 7.52
CA VAL A 228 0.95 16.06 7.47
C VAL A 228 0.39 15.66 8.83
N ASP A 229 -0.93 15.53 8.93
CA ASP A 229 -1.55 15.15 10.21
C ASP A 229 -1.16 13.72 10.59
N ALA A 230 -0.62 13.58 11.80
CA ALA A 230 0.01 12.36 12.27
C ALA A 230 -0.26 12.21 13.77
N ALA A 231 -0.75 11.04 14.16
CA ALA A 231 -1.06 10.72 15.54
C ALA A 231 -0.35 9.44 15.97
N CYS A 232 0.25 9.44 17.16
CA CYS A 232 0.79 8.22 17.73
C CYS A 232 -0.34 7.22 18.02
N GLY A 233 -0.19 5.99 17.52
CA GLY A 233 -1.19 4.95 17.69
C GLY A 233 -1.17 4.38 19.11
N ARG A 234 -2.36 4.15 19.68
CA ARG A 234 -2.55 3.51 21.00
C ARG A 234 -2.66 1.99 20.94
N SER A 235 -2.82 1.44 19.73
CA SER A 235 -2.86 0.01 19.43
C SER A 235 -2.32 -0.24 18.02
N PHE A 236 -2.02 -1.50 17.71
CA PHE A 236 -1.71 -1.96 16.36
C PHE A 236 -2.91 -2.58 15.64
N ASP A 237 -4.09 -2.66 16.27
CA ASP A 237 -5.25 -3.40 15.76
C ASP A 237 -5.68 -2.93 14.35
N ASP A 238 -5.86 -1.63 14.16
CA ASP A 238 -6.23 -1.04 12.87
C ASP A 238 -5.21 -1.35 11.78
N TYR A 239 -3.92 -1.25 12.12
CA TYR A 239 -2.84 -1.59 11.22
C TYR A 239 -2.84 -3.09 10.89
N ASP A 240 -2.96 -3.96 11.90
CA ASP A 240 -2.93 -5.42 11.73
C ASP A 240 -4.13 -5.91 10.91
N GLN A 241 -5.33 -5.34 11.15
CA GLN A 241 -6.52 -5.59 10.35
C GLN A 241 -6.31 -5.14 8.90
N ALA A 242 -5.71 -3.97 8.68
CA ALA A 242 -5.50 -3.44 7.34
C ALA A 242 -4.45 -4.24 6.54
N ILE A 243 -3.44 -4.83 7.19
CA ILE A 243 -2.44 -5.65 6.50
C ILE A 243 -2.77 -7.15 6.49
N ASP A 244 -3.89 -7.57 7.09
CA ASP A 244 -4.25 -8.98 7.13
C ASP A 244 -4.57 -9.50 5.73
N ILE A 245 -3.90 -10.59 5.37
CA ILE A 245 -4.11 -11.32 4.11
C ILE A 245 -4.70 -12.71 4.34
N GLY A 246 -5.10 -13.01 5.59
CA GLY A 246 -5.58 -14.32 6.02
C GLY A 246 -4.55 -15.40 5.76
N TYR A 247 -3.27 -15.16 6.09
CA TYR A 247 -2.16 -16.04 5.73
C TYR A 247 -2.46 -17.51 6.09
N ALA A 248 -2.41 -18.41 5.10
CA ALA A 248 -2.52 -19.85 5.32
C ALA A 248 -1.21 -20.58 5.01
N ARG A 249 -0.60 -20.31 3.84
CA ARG A 249 0.70 -20.89 3.48
C ARG A 249 1.47 -20.09 2.43
N GLU A 250 2.79 -20.09 2.54
CA GLU A 250 3.68 -19.61 1.48
C GLU A 250 3.88 -20.68 0.39
N LYS A 251 3.73 -20.27 -0.87
CA LYS A 251 4.22 -20.99 -2.06
C LYS A 251 5.36 -20.19 -2.68
N TRP A 252 6.06 -20.83 -3.62
CA TRP A 252 7.23 -20.23 -4.27
C TRP A 252 6.98 -18.84 -4.87
N SER A 253 5.80 -18.59 -5.44
CA SER A 253 5.50 -17.35 -6.17
C SER A 253 4.36 -16.53 -5.56
N MET A 254 3.76 -16.99 -4.46
CA MET A 254 2.60 -16.36 -3.84
C MET A 254 2.35 -16.92 -2.44
N ILE A 255 1.62 -16.19 -1.61
CA ILE A 255 0.98 -16.67 -0.39
C ILE A 255 -0.45 -17.05 -0.74
N GLN A 256 -0.87 -18.24 -0.32
CA GLN A 256 -2.28 -18.61 -0.29
C GLN A 256 -2.85 -18.15 1.05
N GLY A 257 -3.83 -17.25 1.00
CA GLY A 257 -4.63 -16.84 2.14
C GLY A 257 -5.91 -17.68 2.29
N ARG A 258 -6.75 -17.31 3.26
CA ARG A 258 -8.08 -17.92 3.48
C ARG A 258 -8.99 -17.70 2.26
N ASP A 259 -9.12 -16.44 1.84
CA ASP A 259 -10.11 -16.02 0.84
C ASP A 259 -9.49 -15.48 -0.45
N GLY A 260 -8.18 -15.69 -0.65
CA GLY A 260 -7.49 -15.19 -1.83
C GLY A 260 -6.01 -15.55 -1.92
N TYR A 261 -5.33 -14.93 -2.87
CA TYR A 261 -3.92 -15.15 -3.16
C TYR A 261 -3.18 -13.82 -3.13
N THR A 262 -2.16 -13.73 -2.28
CA THR A 262 -1.29 -12.55 -2.21
C THR A 262 0.01 -12.84 -2.92
N ALA A 263 0.51 -11.93 -3.74
CA ALA A 263 1.87 -12.02 -4.26
C ALA A 263 2.65 -10.73 -3.97
N ALA A 264 3.91 -10.90 -3.56
CA ALA A 264 4.86 -9.84 -3.35
C ALA A 264 5.66 -9.55 -4.61
N TYR A 265 5.87 -8.26 -4.85
CA TYR A 265 6.51 -7.70 -6.02
C TYR A 265 7.42 -6.54 -5.64
N THR A 266 8.35 -6.24 -6.53
CA THR A 266 9.09 -4.98 -6.57
C THR A 266 8.62 -4.21 -7.79
N ALA A 267 8.42 -2.90 -7.63
CA ALA A 267 7.96 -2.00 -8.70
C ALA A 267 8.58 -0.63 -8.48
N LEU A 268 9.21 -0.09 -9.52
CA LEU A 268 10.01 1.14 -9.46
C LEU A 268 9.26 2.38 -9.97
N GLY A 269 8.02 2.26 -10.45
CA GLY A 269 7.24 3.40 -10.94
C GLY A 269 6.44 4.13 -9.86
N GLY A 270 6.74 3.92 -8.58
CA GLY A 270 6.13 4.66 -7.49
C GLY A 270 4.63 4.38 -7.26
N PRO A 271 3.97 5.19 -6.41
CA PRO A 271 2.61 4.94 -5.95
C PRO A 271 1.58 4.85 -7.08
N ASP A 272 1.74 5.62 -8.16
CA ASP A 272 0.82 5.56 -9.30
C ASP A 272 0.85 4.18 -9.98
N GLU A 273 2.03 3.58 -10.16
CA GLU A 273 2.15 2.22 -10.70
C GLU A 273 1.61 1.19 -9.70
N TRP A 274 1.85 1.40 -8.40
CA TRP A 274 1.46 0.47 -7.34
C TRP A 274 -0.06 0.37 -7.20
N TRP A 275 -0.76 1.51 -7.23
CA TRP A 275 -2.20 1.61 -7.01
C TRP A 275 -3.05 1.51 -8.28
N SER A 276 -2.44 1.61 -9.47
CA SER A 276 -3.11 1.32 -10.75
C SER A 276 -3.24 -0.18 -11.05
N ALA A 277 -2.44 -1.03 -10.38
CA ALA A 277 -2.53 -2.48 -10.52
C ALA A 277 -3.90 -3.01 -10.09
N ARG A 278 -4.52 -3.84 -10.93
CA ARG A 278 -5.81 -4.48 -10.63
C ARG A 278 -5.63 -5.57 -9.56
N ALA A 279 -5.83 -5.18 -8.31
CA ALA A 279 -5.85 -6.05 -7.14
C ALA A 279 -7.05 -5.71 -6.25
N ASP A 280 -7.55 -6.71 -5.54
CA ASP A 280 -8.66 -6.52 -4.59
C ASP A 280 -8.14 -5.76 -3.36
N HIS A 281 -6.95 -6.15 -2.86
CA HIS A 281 -6.28 -5.52 -1.74
C HIS A 281 -4.80 -5.28 -2.08
N THR A 282 -4.29 -4.10 -1.74
CA THR A 282 -2.92 -3.68 -2.02
C THR A 282 -2.26 -3.22 -0.73
N ILE A 283 -1.04 -3.70 -0.48
CA ILE A 283 -0.19 -3.25 0.64
C ILE A 283 1.13 -2.79 0.05
N THR A 284 1.48 -1.52 0.27
CA THR A 284 2.78 -0.96 -0.10
C THR A 284 3.59 -0.72 1.15
N ARG A 285 4.89 -1.00 1.09
CA ARG A 285 5.84 -0.64 2.17
C ARG A 285 7.00 0.12 1.59
N VAL A 286 7.35 1.24 2.21
CA VAL A 286 8.51 2.06 1.86
C VAL A 286 9.33 2.27 3.13
N ARG A 287 10.51 1.65 3.19
CA ARG A 287 11.48 1.83 4.26
C ARG A 287 12.34 3.04 3.97
N ILE A 288 12.48 3.90 4.97
CA ILE A 288 13.30 5.09 4.94
C ILE A 288 14.25 4.99 6.12
N ALA A 289 15.52 5.24 5.86
CA ALA A 289 16.55 5.31 6.88
C ALA A 289 17.52 6.45 6.52
N PRO A 290 18.01 7.19 7.52
CA PRO A 290 19.03 8.25 7.36
C PRO A 290 20.19 7.85 6.44
N GLY A 291 20.40 8.57 5.34
CA GLY A 291 21.53 8.39 4.42
C GLY A 291 21.41 7.17 3.49
N MET A 292 20.23 6.57 3.39
CA MET A 292 19.95 5.39 2.58
C MET A 292 18.81 5.68 1.62
N SER A 293 18.95 5.32 0.34
CA SER A 293 17.83 5.44 -0.61
C SER A 293 16.62 4.65 -0.11
N PRO A 294 15.39 5.22 -0.21
CA PRO A 294 14.17 4.54 0.19
C PRO A 294 14.06 3.17 -0.46
N GLN A 295 13.51 2.19 0.25
CA GLN A 295 13.35 0.84 -0.27
C GLN A 295 11.91 0.38 -0.23
N SER A 296 11.37 -0.15 -1.32
CA SER A 296 9.95 -0.52 -1.39
C SER A 296 9.68 -1.98 -1.73
N THR A 297 8.50 -2.44 -1.30
CA THR A 297 7.85 -3.66 -1.78
C THR A 297 6.35 -3.42 -1.92
N VAL A 298 5.72 -4.15 -2.83
CA VAL A 298 4.26 -4.10 -3.05
C VAL A 298 3.69 -5.52 -2.94
N LEU A 299 2.62 -5.69 -2.19
CA LEU A 299 1.86 -6.92 -2.12
C LEU A 299 0.49 -6.67 -2.74
N LEU A 300 0.11 -7.54 -3.67
CA LEU A 300 -1.17 -7.50 -4.35
C LEU A 300 -1.94 -8.79 -4.05
N THR A 301 -3.15 -8.63 -3.52
CA THR A 301 -4.07 -9.72 -3.22
C THR A 301 -5.17 -9.76 -4.26
N THR A 302 -5.41 -10.95 -4.80
CA THR A 302 -6.47 -11.19 -5.77
C THR A 302 -7.25 -12.46 -5.43
N ALA A 303 -8.54 -12.50 -5.73
CA ALA A 303 -9.38 -13.69 -5.57
C ALA A 303 -8.89 -14.88 -6.40
N ARG A 304 -8.33 -14.61 -7.60
CA ARG A 304 -7.72 -15.62 -8.48
C ARG A 304 -6.21 -15.65 -8.30
N LYS A 305 -5.55 -16.68 -8.86
CA LYS A 305 -4.07 -16.75 -8.85
C LYS A 305 -3.49 -15.47 -9.47
N PRO A 306 -2.53 -14.81 -8.78
CA PRO A 306 -2.07 -13.50 -9.17
C PRO A 306 -1.25 -13.60 -10.46
N LYS A 307 -1.46 -12.64 -11.36
CA LYS A 307 -0.61 -12.38 -12.53
C LYS A 307 0.40 -11.30 -12.18
N THR A 308 1.51 -11.22 -12.92
CA THR A 308 2.49 -10.13 -12.73
C THR A 308 2.02 -8.92 -13.55
N PRO A 309 1.67 -7.80 -12.92
CA PRO A 309 1.29 -6.59 -13.64
C PRO A 309 2.48 -6.01 -14.44
N ARG A 310 2.19 -5.12 -15.39
CA ARG A 310 3.23 -4.45 -16.17
C ARG A 310 4.06 -3.55 -15.25
N GLY A 311 5.39 -3.65 -15.35
CA GLY A 311 6.36 -2.86 -14.58
C GLY A 311 6.76 -3.48 -13.22
N PHE A 312 6.02 -4.51 -12.77
CA PHE A 312 6.31 -5.28 -11.56
C PHE A 312 7.26 -6.45 -11.84
N ALA A 313 8.10 -6.78 -10.85
CA ALA A 313 8.90 -7.98 -10.80
C ALA A 313 8.53 -8.82 -9.57
N ARG A 314 8.16 -10.08 -9.77
CA ARG A 314 7.68 -10.96 -8.69
C ARG A 314 8.82 -11.49 -7.82
N LEU A 315 8.62 -11.48 -6.51
CA LEU A 315 9.61 -11.94 -5.52
C LEU A 315 9.55 -13.45 -5.26
N PHE A 316 10.06 -14.26 -6.17
CA PHE A 316 10.07 -15.72 -5.98
C PHE A 316 10.87 -16.16 -4.74
N GLY A 317 10.28 -17.05 -3.93
CA GLY A 317 10.85 -17.63 -2.70
C GLY A 317 11.00 -16.67 -1.52
N GLY A 318 10.50 -15.45 -1.65
CA GLY A 318 10.63 -14.38 -0.65
C GLY A 318 9.32 -13.69 -0.32
N GLN A 319 8.19 -14.40 -0.40
CA GLN A 319 6.86 -13.82 -0.24
C GLN A 319 6.56 -13.49 1.22
N GLN A 320 6.80 -14.44 2.13
CA GLN A 320 6.64 -14.24 3.57
C GLN A 320 7.61 -13.16 4.11
N PRO A 321 8.91 -13.18 3.76
CA PRO A 321 9.81 -12.07 4.10
C PRO A 321 9.29 -10.70 3.62
N ALA A 322 8.76 -10.61 2.40
CA ALA A 322 8.21 -9.36 1.87
C ALA A 322 7.00 -8.85 2.68
N LEU A 323 6.13 -9.75 3.13
CA LEU A 323 5.04 -9.41 4.05
C LEU A 323 5.56 -8.83 5.38
N GLN A 324 6.73 -9.27 5.84
CA GLN A 324 7.39 -8.75 7.03
C GLN A 324 8.20 -7.46 6.77
N GLY A 325 8.22 -6.94 5.54
CA GLY A 325 9.02 -5.77 5.16
C GLY A 325 10.50 -6.11 4.94
N GLN A 326 10.81 -7.34 4.54
CA GLN A 326 12.14 -7.76 4.09
C GLN A 326 12.15 -7.84 2.55
N ASN A 327 13.32 -7.99 1.92
CA ASN A 327 13.46 -8.03 0.45
C ASN A 327 12.96 -6.76 -0.27
N LEU A 328 13.23 -5.60 0.30
CA LEU A 328 12.93 -4.30 -0.29
C LEU A 328 13.95 -3.97 -1.40
N VAL A 329 13.54 -3.17 -2.37
CA VAL A 329 14.42 -2.69 -3.45
C VAL A 329 14.59 -1.19 -3.36
N ALA A 330 15.81 -0.69 -3.55
CA ALA A 330 16.11 0.72 -3.57
C ALA A 330 15.30 1.47 -4.65
N ASN A 331 14.80 2.63 -4.29
CA ASN A 331 13.94 3.51 -5.07
C ASN A 331 14.37 4.96 -4.87
N PRO A 332 13.97 5.87 -5.78
CA PRO A 332 13.98 7.30 -5.48
C PRO A 332 12.98 7.64 -4.36
N HIS A 333 13.06 8.88 -3.88
CA HIS A 333 12.02 9.44 -3.00
C HIS A 333 10.71 9.61 -3.77
N TYR A 334 9.60 9.48 -3.06
CA TYR A 334 8.24 9.60 -3.59
C TYR A 334 7.41 10.52 -2.69
N GLN A 335 6.35 11.08 -3.27
CA GLN A 335 5.22 11.60 -2.52
C GLN A 335 4.18 10.49 -2.40
N LEU A 336 3.89 10.06 -1.18
CA LEU A 336 2.98 8.94 -0.89
C LEU A 336 1.63 9.49 -0.47
N PRO A 337 0.55 9.29 -1.25
CA PRO A 337 -0.80 9.65 -0.82
C PRO A 337 -1.19 8.95 0.49
N ILE A 338 -1.70 9.73 1.45
CA ILE A 338 -1.95 9.25 2.82
C ILE A 338 -3.28 8.50 2.92
N GLY A 339 -4.37 9.15 2.49
CA GLY A 339 -5.74 8.63 2.57
C GLY A 339 -6.26 8.07 1.26
N SER A 340 -7.54 7.71 1.27
CA SER A 340 -8.30 7.24 0.11
C SER A 340 -8.35 8.28 -1.01
N ALA A 341 -8.40 7.85 -2.27
CA ALA A 341 -8.86 8.73 -3.34
C ALA A 341 -10.40 8.87 -3.27
N GLY A 342 -11.08 7.78 -2.88
CA GLY A 342 -12.51 7.75 -2.62
C GLY A 342 -13.35 7.43 -3.85
N VAL A 343 -14.48 8.13 -3.99
CA VAL A 343 -15.49 7.87 -5.02
C VAL A 343 -15.24 8.76 -6.24
N LEU A 344 -15.35 8.20 -7.46
CA LEU A 344 -15.35 8.98 -8.70
C LEU A 344 -16.60 9.88 -8.75
N ILE A 345 -16.41 11.19 -8.55
CA ILE A 345 -17.50 12.17 -8.51
C ILE A 345 -17.74 12.86 -9.86
N GLY A 346 -16.73 12.87 -10.74
CA GLY A 346 -16.82 13.52 -12.05
C GLY A 346 -15.46 13.63 -12.73
N GLU A 347 -15.36 14.54 -13.68
CA GLU A 347 -14.12 14.88 -14.38
C GLU A 347 -13.92 16.40 -14.46
N THR A 348 -12.69 16.83 -14.72
CA THR A 348 -12.39 18.24 -14.99
C THR A 348 -12.81 18.63 -16.41
N VAL A 349 -12.68 19.91 -16.74
CA VAL A 349 -12.90 20.42 -18.12
C VAL A 349 -12.01 19.71 -19.15
N ASN A 350 -10.82 19.27 -18.73
CA ASN A 350 -9.85 18.56 -19.56
C ASN A 350 -10.05 17.03 -19.56
N ARG A 351 -11.19 16.54 -19.05
CA ARG A 351 -11.52 15.10 -18.94
C ARG A 351 -10.56 14.31 -18.05
N CYS A 352 -10.00 14.97 -17.03
CA CYS A 352 -9.27 14.31 -15.96
C CYS A 352 -10.25 13.83 -14.90
N HIS A 353 -10.26 12.54 -14.56
CA HIS A 353 -11.14 12.02 -13.51
C HIS A 353 -10.87 12.69 -12.16
N VAL A 354 -11.93 12.94 -11.40
CA VAL A 354 -11.88 13.57 -10.07
C VAL A 354 -12.54 12.64 -9.06
N TYR A 355 -11.79 12.29 -8.03
CA TYR A 355 -12.21 11.46 -6.92
C TYR A 355 -12.32 12.29 -5.63
N MET A 356 -13.20 11.88 -4.73
CA MET A 356 -13.39 12.52 -3.43
C MET A 356 -13.55 11.47 -2.33
N PRO A 357 -12.77 11.55 -1.23
CA PRO A 357 -12.94 10.69 -0.06
C PRO A 357 -14.16 11.12 0.77
N PHE A 358 -14.85 10.12 1.31
CA PHE A 358 -16.02 10.27 2.20
C PHE A 358 -15.92 9.38 3.44
N ASP A 359 -14.81 8.65 3.56
CA ASP A 359 -14.55 7.65 4.59
C ASP A 359 -13.80 8.19 5.81
N ASP A 360 -13.49 9.49 5.83
CA ASP A 360 -12.70 10.14 6.88
C ASP A 360 -13.55 10.89 7.93
N VAL A 361 -14.68 11.49 7.53
CA VAL A 361 -15.54 12.30 8.42
C VAL A 361 -17.01 12.16 8.07
N ASP A 362 -17.86 12.22 9.09
CA ASP A 362 -19.30 12.25 8.91
C ASP A 362 -19.74 13.46 8.09
N ALA A 363 -20.61 13.22 7.12
CA ALA A 363 -21.05 14.23 6.17
C ALA A 363 -22.52 14.10 5.85
N SER A 364 -23.17 15.21 5.52
CA SER A 364 -24.49 15.26 4.92
C SER A 364 -24.35 15.71 3.47
N ILE A 365 -24.81 14.91 2.52
CA ILE A 365 -24.71 15.22 1.10
C ILE A 365 -26.09 15.55 0.53
N ASN A 366 -26.20 16.72 -0.08
CA ASN A 366 -27.35 17.12 -0.86
C ASN A 366 -27.06 16.83 -2.33
N VAL A 367 -27.80 15.87 -2.89
CA VAL A 367 -27.64 15.43 -4.28
C VAL A 367 -28.65 16.14 -5.17
N GLY A 368 -28.17 16.74 -6.25
CA GLY A 368 -28.95 17.70 -7.05
C GLY A 368 -30.03 17.11 -7.97
N ASP A 369 -29.92 15.84 -8.36
CA ASP A 369 -30.84 15.18 -9.28
C ASP A 369 -30.76 13.65 -9.18
N ALA A 370 -31.77 12.96 -9.73
CA ALA A 370 -31.91 11.51 -9.67
C ALA A 370 -30.71 10.75 -10.28
N GLN A 371 -30.13 11.27 -11.37
CA GLN A 371 -28.98 10.63 -12.02
C GLN A 371 -27.73 10.76 -11.15
N THR A 372 -27.46 11.94 -10.59
CA THR A 372 -26.36 12.14 -9.65
C THR A 372 -26.53 11.23 -8.41
N PHE A 373 -27.76 11.07 -7.93
CA PHE A 373 -28.08 10.17 -6.81
C PHE A 373 -27.75 8.72 -7.14
N THR A 374 -28.22 8.21 -8.28
CA THR A 374 -27.91 6.84 -8.74
C THR A 374 -26.41 6.63 -8.86
N GLN A 375 -25.71 7.52 -9.57
CA GLN A 375 -24.27 7.36 -9.82
C GLN A 375 -23.46 7.38 -8.54
N PHE A 376 -23.72 8.37 -7.67
CA PHE A 376 -23.01 8.47 -6.40
C PHE A 376 -23.27 7.23 -5.54
N THR A 377 -24.51 6.76 -5.47
CA THR A 377 -24.88 5.61 -4.62
C THR A 377 -24.33 4.28 -5.13
N VAL A 378 -24.40 4.03 -6.44
CA VAL A 378 -23.81 2.84 -7.08
C VAL A 378 -22.29 2.81 -6.87
N ARG A 379 -21.61 3.94 -7.09
CA ARG A 379 -20.16 4.05 -6.94
C ARG A 379 -19.72 4.00 -5.49
N ALA A 380 -20.48 4.58 -4.55
CA ALA A 380 -20.21 4.47 -3.13
C ALA A 380 -20.31 3.02 -2.63
N ALA A 381 -21.34 2.29 -3.08
CA ALA A 381 -21.45 0.85 -2.81
C ALA A 381 -20.23 0.10 -3.38
N ALA A 382 -19.87 0.37 -4.63
CA ALA A 382 -18.69 -0.21 -5.27
C ALA A 382 -17.37 0.17 -4.58
N ALA A 383 -17.30 1.34 -3.95
CA ALA A 383 -16.17 1.83 -3.19
C ALA A 383 -16.06 1.22 -1.79
N GLY A 384 -17.10 0.53 -1.31
CA GLY A 384 -17.10 -0.18 -0.04
C GLY A 384 -18.01 0.39 1.03
N ALA A 385 -18.83 1.39 0.72
CA ALA A 385 -19.88 1.82 1.63
C ALA A 385 -20.94 0.72 1.80
N VAL A 386 -21.44 0.57 3.02
CA VAL A 386 -22.71 -0.11 3.28
C VAL A 386 -23.82 0.91 3.05
N VAL A 387 -24.45 0.81 1.89
CA VAL A 387 -25.53 1.73 1.48
C VAL A 387 -26.84 1.29 2.12
N THR A 388 -27.59 2.26 2.64
CA THR A 388 -28.98 2.12 3.10
C THR A 388 -29.83 3.16 2.39
N VAL A 389 -30.95 2.74 1.78
CA VAL A 389 -31.89 3.62 1.10
C VAL A 389 -33.31 3.45 1.64
N GLY A 390 -34.16 4.46 1.40
CA GLY A 390 -35.56 4.42 1.81
C GLY A 390 -36.37 3.28 1.16
N PRO A 391 -37.49 2.84 1.77
CA PRO A 391 -38.35 1.76 1.26
C PRO A 391 -38.80 1.91 -0.19
N GLN A 392 -38.98 3.14 -0.65
CA GLN A 392 -39.35 3.45 -2.04
C GLN A 392 -38.30 3.04 -3.08
N PHE A 393 -37.06 2.76 -2.66
CA PHE A 393 -35.95 2.37 -3.53
C PHE A 393 -35.63 0.87 -3.46
N GLN A 394 -36.58 0.01 -3.07
CA GLN A 394 -36.34 -1.41 -2.84
C GLN A 394 -35.73 -2.14 -4.06
N GLU A 395 -36.22 -1.88 -5.27
CA GLU A 395 -35.68 -2.49 -6.50
C GLU A 395 -34.24 -2.03 -6.76
N PHE A 396 -33.99 -0.73 -6.68
CA PHE A 396 -32.65 -0.15 -6.78
C PHE A 396 -31.70 -0.73 -5.72
N ALA A 397 -32.16 -0.87 -4.47
CA ALA A 397 -31.38 -1.42 -3.38
C ALA A 397 -30.92 -2.86 -3.67
N ALA A 398 -31.82 -3.70 -4.18
CA ALA A 398 -31.51 -5.08 -4.54
C ALA A 398 -30.43 -5.16 -5.64
N LEU A 399 -30.47 -4.29 -6.65
CA LEU A 399 -29.50 -4.27 -7.74
C LEU A 399 -28.08 -3.92 -7.28
N ILE A 400 -27.95 -3.06 -6.27
CA ILE A 400 -26.65 -2.61 -5.78
C ILE A 400 -26.15 -3.36 -4.55
N GLY A 401 -26.97 -4.24 -3.96
CA GLY A 401 -26.69 -4.90 -2.69
C GLY A 401 -26.80 -3.95 -1.49
N ALA A 402 -27.67 -2.95 -1.56
CA ALA A 402 -27.94 -2.02 -0.46
C ALA A 402 -29.03 -2.54 0.48
N HIS A 403 -29.03 -2.01 1.69
CA HIS A 403 -30.08 -2.24 2.68
C HIS A 403 -31.24 -1.27 2.46
N VAL A 404 -32.42 -1.68 2.93
CA VAL A 404 -33.60 -0.81 2.99
C VAL A 404 -33.83 -0.40 4.44
N GLY A 405 -33.95 0.89 4.70
CA GLY A 405 -34.10 1.42 6.05
C GLY A 405 -34.76 2.79 6.09
N PRO A 406 -35.15 3.26 7.28
CA PRO A 406 -35.82 4.56 7.45
C PRO A 406 -34.89 5.74 7.17
N GLU A 407 -33.58 5.55 7.33
CA GLU A 407 -32.57 6.58 7.15
C GLU A 407 -31.70 6.26 5.93
N THR A 408 -31.67 7.17 4.97
CA THR A 408 -30.88 7.00 3.74
C THR A 408 -29.44 7.48 4.00
N LYS A 409 -28.48 6.54 4.00
CA LYS A 409 -27.09 6.81 4.37
C LYS A 409 -26.11 5.81 3.76
N MET A 410 -24.83 6.15 3.86
CA MET A 410 -23.70 5.33 3.43
C MET A 410 -22.76 5.21 4.62
N ALA A 411 -22.67 4.02 5.20
CA ALA A 411 -21.72 3.76 6.27
C ALA A 411 -20.39 3.29 5.68
N TRP A 412 -19.34 4.06 5.93
CA TRP A 412 -17.95 3.75 5.64
C TRP A 412 -17.30 3.11 6.87
N PRO A 413 -16.08 2.57 6.77
CA PRO A 413 -15.40 1.98 7.93
C PRO A 413 -15.29 2.93 9.13
N ASN A 414 -15.02 4.22 8.90
CA ASN A 414 -14.73 5.20 9.95
C ASN A 414 -15.66 6.43 9.91
N ALA A 415 -16.64 6.48 9.00
CA ALA A 415 -17.49 7.65 8.79
C ALA A 415 -18.86 7.26 8.23
N THR A 416 -19.82 8.18 8.30
CA THR A 416 -21.16 8.04 7.70
C THR A 416 -21.48 9.23 6.82
N THR A 417 -21.87 8.96 5.57
CA THR A 417 -22.44 9.98 4.69
C THR A 417 -23.96 9.84 4.63
N TYR A 418 -24.67 10.82 5.19
CA TYR A 418 -26.12 10.93 5.19
C TYR A 418 -26.60 11.53 3.87
N LEU A 419 -27.55 10.88 3.20
CA LEU A 419 -28.17 11.39 1.98
C LEU A 419 -29.35 12.29 2.36
N GLY A 420 -29.12 13.59 2.43
CA GLY A 420 -30.11 14.59 2.87
C GLY A 420 -29.59 15.49 3.99
N ALA A 421 -30.48 16.30 4.57
CA ALA A 421 -30.12 17.18 5.67
C ALA A 421 -29.94 16.38 6.97
N HIS A 422 -28.79 16.52 7.62
CA HIS A 422 -28.53 15.95 8.94
C HIS A 422 -27.87 17.04 9.81
N ALA A 423 -28.31 17.16 11.07
CA ALA A 423 -27.77 18.16 11.99
C ALA A 423 -26.40 17.73 12.52
N GLY A 424 -25.53 18.70 12.82
CA GLY A 424 -24.24 18.46 13.48
C GLY A 424 -23.13 17.86 12.61
N VAL A 425 -23.36 17.68 11.31
CA VAL A 425 -22.36 17.13 10.36
C VAL A 425 -22.08 18.11 9.23
N ASP A 426 -20.91 17.95 8.61
CA ASP A 426 -20.47 18.79 7.51
C ASP A 426 -21.38 18.67 6.29
N ARG A 427 -21.61 19.78 5.58
CA ARG A 427 -22.49 19.81 4.40
C ARG A 427 -21.70 19.72 3.11
N VAL A 428 -22.06 18.74 2.28
CA VAL A 428 -21.57 18.55 0.93
C VAL A 428 -22.72 18.75 -0.06
N ILE A 429 -22.46 19.44 -1.16
CA ILE A 429 -23.42 19.59 -2.26
C ILE A 429 -22.82 18.87 -3.46
N LEU A 430 -23.54 17.91 -4.03
CA LEU A 430 -23.11 17.23 -5.24
C LEU A 430 -24.16 17.41 -6.34
N ARG A 431 -23.75 18.10 -7.41
CA ARG A 431 -24.55 18.32 -8.61
C ARG A 431 -23.76 17.86 -9.84
N HIS A 432 -24.43 17.78 -10.98
CA HIS A 432 -23.81 17.37 -12.24
C HIS A 432 -22.60 18.21 -12.70
N ASN A 433 -22.49 19.46 -12.23
CA ASN A 433 -21.47 20.41 -12.65
C ASN A 433 -20.58 20.97 -11.52
N VAL A 434 -20.88 20.63 -10.26
CA VAL A 434 -20.15 21.17 -9.11
C VAL A 434 -20.25 20.24 -7.93
N ILE A 435 -19.13 20.10 -7.21
CA ILE A 435 -19.12 19.61 -5.83
C ILE A 435 -18.77 20.76 -4.90
N GLY A 436 -19.55 20.98 -3.85
CA GLY A 436 -19.23 21.90 -2.77
C GLY A 436 -18.94 21.13 -1.51
N THR A 437 -17.78 21.37 -0.89
CA THR A 437 -17.37 20.77 0.39
C THR A 437 -17.03 21.87 1.39
N PRO A 438 -16.98 21.58 2.71
CA PRO A 438 -16.55 22.57 3.70
C PRO A 438 -15.19 23.19 3.38
N ARG A 439 -14.27 22.36 2.84
CA ARG A 439 -12.91 22.77 2.49
C ARG A 439 -12.84 23.60 1.21
N HIS A 440 -13.49 23.15 0.14
CA HIS A 440 -13.26 23.73 -1.19
C HIS A 440 -14.38 24.66 -1.67
N ARG A 441 -15.46 24.81 -0.90
CA ARG A 441 -16.70 25.58 -1.18
C ARG A 441 -17.41 25.20 -2.48
N ARG A 442 -16.74 25.30 -3.63
CA ARG A 442 -17.18 24.88 -4.97
C ARG A 442 -15.99 24.47 -5.83
N LEU A 443 -15.98 23.21 -6.27
CA LEU A 443 -15.10 22.67 -7.28
C LEU A 443 -15.93 22.33 -8.53
N PRO A 444 -15.63 22.93 -9.70
CA PRO A 444 -16.33 22.60 -10.93
C PRO A 444 -15.94 21.19 -11.37
N ILE A 445 -16.95 20.40 -11.71
CA ILE A 445 -16.81 19.05 -12.26
C ILE A 445 -17.71 18.91 -13.48
N ARG A 446 -17.48 17.89 -14.28
CA ARG A 446 -18.40 17.41 -15.30
C ARG A 446 -18.77 15.98 -14.98
N ARG A 447 -20.02 15.63 -15.26
CA ARG A 447 -20.51 14.28 -15.03
C ARG A 447 -19.81 13.28 -15.96
N VAL A 448 -19.33 12.18 -15.37
CA VAL A 448 -18.91 10.98 -16.11
C VAL A 448 -20.10 10.03 -16.15
N SER A 449 -20.64 9.75 -17.34
CA SER A 449 -21.82 8.89 -17.52
C SER A 449 -21.54 7.70 -18.46
N PRO A 450 -21.05 6.58 -17.91
CA PRO A 450 -20.97 5.32 -18.63
C PRO A 450 -22.39 4.84 -19.01
N PRO A 451 -22.63 4.39 -20.26
CA PRO A 451 -23.95 3.91 -20.69
C PRO A 451 -24.51 2.80 -19.80
N GLU A 452 -23.62 1.96 -19.28
CA GLU A 452 -23.93 0.79 -18.43
C GLU A 452 -24.50 1.18 -17.05
N GLU A 453 -24.22 2.40 -16.55
CA GLU A 453 -24.80 2.89 -15.29
C GLU A 453 -26.28 3.28 -15.43
N SER A 454 -26.77 3.53 -16.65
CA SER A 454 -28.15 3.99 -16.89
C SER A 454 -29.21 2.97 -16.46
N ARG A 455 -28.89 1.67 -16.45
CA ARG A 455 -29.81 0.61 -15.99
C ARG A 455 -30.27 0.78 -14.55
N TYR A 456 -29.41 1.33 -13.69
CA TYR A 456 -29.72 1.55 -12.29
C TYR A 456 -30.68 2.73 -12.09
N GLN A 457 -30.65 3.70 -13.01
CA GLN A 457 -31.58 4.83 -12.98
C GLN A 457 -33.00 4.39 -13.35
N MET A 458 -33.15 3.39 -14.22
CA MET A 458 -34.46 2.81 -14.58
C MET A 458 -35.16 2.11 -13.42
N ALA A 459 -34.41 1.70 -12.38
CA ALA A 459 -34.93 1.07 -11.17
C ALA A 459 -35.31 2.07 -10.06
N LEU A 460 -35.21 3.38 -10.33
CA LEU A 460 -35.74 4.39 -9.42
C LEU A 460 -37.27 4.47 -9.54
N PRO A 461 -37.98 4.76 -8.44
CA PRO A 461 -39.41 5.06 -8.50
C PRO A 461 -39.66 6.26 -9.42
N LYS A 462 -40.76 6.19 -10.17
CA LYS A 462 -41.17 7.22 -11.14
C LYS A 462 -41.70 8.48 -10.48
#